data_AF-A0A7Y5U3M7-F1
#
_entry.id   AF-A0A7Y5U3M7-F1
#
_cell.length_a   1.000
_cell.length_b   1.000
_cell.length_c   1.000
_cell.angle_alpha   90.00
_cell.angle_beta   90.00
_cell.angle_gamma   90.00
#
_symmetry.space_group_name_H-M   'P 1'
#
loop_
_entity.id
_entity.type
_entity.pdbx_description
1 polymer ?
#
loop_
_entity_poly.entity_id
_entity_poly.type
_entity_poly.pdbx_seq_one_letter_code
_entity_poly.pdbx_strand_id
1 'polypeptide(L)'
;FTSGHYTAGRHALAHAFDYIRALYVGRRAAPDYLGLAIVIAAILWWGNRTTRSGLAWMLLTMIPYLSFTWGNVGRYTYLPAMGFAWILTGTILAARERLAFRLSRRVAMTIACTIFVLLAIRFAAFSRSAIHAEVRWMEAYRGYARAVMSAPTFRPENGAVVVRPPDGVTVEREYVGPMLQWEARTPALAVRFMDQ
;
A
#
# COMPACT_ATOMS: atom_id res chain seq x y z
N PHE A 1 13.60 -5.52 -20.57
CA PHE A 1 12.25 -5.94 -20.15
C PHE A 1 11.95 -7.33 -20.71
N THR A 2 12.44 -8.42 -20.12
CA THR A 2 12.10 -9.80 -20.54
C THR A 2 12.52 -10.81 -19.46
N SER A 3 12.02 -10.62 -18.25
CA SER A 3 11.93 -11.67 -17.24
C SER A 3 10.51 -11.61 -16.70
N GLY A 4 9.68 -12.61 -17.03
CA GLY A 4 8.28 -12.63 -16.61
C GLY A 4 8.20 -12.67 -15.08
N HIS A 5 7.75 -11.58 -14.47
CA HIS A 5 7.62 -11.45 -13.02
C HIS A 5 6.38 -12.17 -12.46
N TYR A 6 5.99 -13.29 -13.07
CA TYR A 6 4.77 -14.02 -12.78
C TYR A 6 5.09 -15.44 -12.37
N THR A 7 4.64 -15.86 -11.19
CA THR A 7 4.74 -17.24 -10.75
C THR A 7 3.39 -17.70 -10.24
N ALA A 8 2.83 -18.71 -10.90
CA ALA A 8 1.62 -19.40 -10.43
C ALA A 8 2.01 -20.50 -9.42
N GLY A 9 1.13 -20.77 -8.46
CA GLY A 9 1.31 -21.85 -7.47
C GLY A 9 1.29 -21.38 -6.02
N ARG A 10 2.00 -22.08 -5.12
CA ARG A 10 1.97 -21.84 -3.66
C ARG A 10 2.40 -20.43 -3.26
N HIS A 11 3.24 -19.78 -4.07
CA HIS A 11 3.64 -18.38 -3.92
C HIS A 11 2.45 -17.42 -3.89
N ALA A 12 1.44 -17.66 -4.73
CA ALA A 12 0.25 -16.81 -4.82
C ALA A 12 -0.58 -16.78 -3.53
N LEU A 13 -0.62 -17.90 -2.81
CA LEU A 13 -1.26 -17.98 -1.49
C LEU A 13 -0.48 -17.16 -0.46
N ALA A 14 0.83 -17.36 -0.37
CA ALA A 14 1.68 -16.57 0.54
C ALA A 14 1.54 -15.06 0.27
N HIS A 15 1.57 -14.66 -1.00
CA HIS A 15 1.32 -13.29 -1.42
C HIS A 15 -0.08 -12.80 -1.04
N ALA A 16 -1.13 -13.60 -1.19
CA ALA A 16 -2.47 -13.22 -0.77
C ALA A 16 -2.51 -12.86 0.72
N PHE A 17 -1.88 -13.67 1.57
CA PHE A 17 -1.79 -13.33 2.99
C PHE A 17 -0.97 -12.07 3.24
N ASP A 18 0.10 -11.82 2.49
CA ASP A 18 0.88 -10.58 2.61
C ASP A 18 0.07 -9.32 2.24
N TYR A 19 -0.77 -9.40 1.22
CA TYR A 19 -1.70 -8.33 0.84
C TYR A 19 -2.73 -8.07 1.94
N ILE A 20 -3.40 -9.11 2.46
CA ILE A 20 -4.42 -8.92 3.50
C ILE A 20 -3.75 -8.45 4.80
N ARG A 21 -2.54 -8.93 5.11
CA ARG A 21 -1.73 -8.42 6.23
C ARG A 21 -1.41 -6.94 6.08
N ALA A 22 -1.03 -6.51 4.88
CA ALA A 22 -0.78 -5.10 4.61
C ALA A 22 -2.03 -4.24 4.84
N LEU A 23 -3.23 -4.75 4.56
CA LEU A 23 -4.49 -4.03 4.76
C LEU A 23 -4.80 -3.71 6.23
N TYR A 24 -4.48 -4.61 7.18
CA TYR A 24 -4.74 -4.37 8.60
C TYR A 24 -3.51 -3.87 9.40
N VAL A 25 -2.37 -3.69 8.73
CA VAL A 25 -1.11 -3.24 9.33
C VAL A 25 -0.58 -4.27 10.35
N GLY A 26 -0.53 -5.54 9.96
CA GLY A 26 0.00 -6.63 10.79
C GLY A 26 1.53 -6.72 10.80
N ARG A 27 2.11 -7.40 11.80
CA ARG A 27 3.55 -7.73 11.83
C ARG A 27 3.82 -8.93 10.92
N ARG A 28 5.05 -9.07 10.43
CA ARG A 28 5.47 -10.27 9.67
C ARG A 28 5.83 -11.39 10.64
N ALA A 29 4.83 -11.96 11.30
CA ALA A 29 5.01 -13.04 12.27
C ALA A 29 4.06 -14.20 11.96
N ALA A 30 4.51 -15.44 12.13
CA ALA A 30 3.67 -16.65 11.93
C ALA A 30 2.27 -16.60 12.60
N PRO A 31 2.10 -16.11 13.85
CA PRO A 31 0.77 -16.01 14.47
C PRO A 31 -0.19 -15.08 13.73
N ASP A 32 0.33 -14.05 13.05
CA ASP A 32 -0.49 -13.08 12.31
C ASP A 32 -1.14 -13.73 11.08
N TYR A 33 -0.44 -14.66 10.42
CA TYR A 33 -0.98 -15.44 9.30
C TYR A 33 -2.05 -16.43 9.75
N LEU A 34 -1.82 -17.12 10.88
CA LEU A 34 -2.79 -18.03 11.47
C LEU A 34 -4.06 -17.29 11.90
N GLY A 35 -3.89 -16.13 12.57
CA GLY A 35 -5.01 -15.27 12.95
C GLY A 35 -5.83 -14.82 11.75
N LEU A 36 -5.17 -14.48 10.63
CA LEU A 36 -5.85 -14.10 9.40
C LEU A 36 -6.67 -15.25 8.80
N ALA A 37 -6.12 -16.46 8.77
CA ALA A 37 -6.85 -17.64 8.32
C ALA A 37 -8.09 -17.91 9.19
N ILE A 38 -7.96 -17.78 10.52
CA ILE A 38 -9.07 -17.92 11.46
C ILE A 38 -10.15 -16.86 11.22
N VAL A 39 -9.77 -15.60 11.01
CA VAL A 39 -10.71 -14.51 10.71
C VAL A 39 -11.45 -14.75 9.41
N ILE A 40 -10.75 -15.17 8.35
CA ILE A 40 -11.37 -15.52 7.06
C ILE A 40 -12.38 -16.65 7.26
N ALA A 41 -11.99 -17.73 7.94
CA ALA A 41 -12.88 -18.84 8.24
C ALA A 41 -14.11 -18.38 9.05
N ALA A 42 -13.91 -17.54 10.06
CA ALA A 42 -14.99 -16.99 10.87
C ALA A 42 -15.96 -16.12 10.06
N ILE A 43 -15.47 -15.32 9.10
CA ILE A 43 -16.33 -14.53 8.21
C ILE A 43 -17.13 -15.45 7.26
N LEU A 44 -16.51 -16.50 6.73
CA LEU A 44 -17.20 -17.46 5.88
C LEU A 44 -18.31 -18.18 6.64
N TRP A 45 -18.01 -18.70 7.84
CA TRP A 45 -18.99 -19.44 8.65
C TRP A 45 -20.07 -18.56 9.27
N TRP A 46 -19.68 -17.46 9.94
CA TRP A 46 -20.57 -16.66 10.79
C TRP A 46 -20.76 -15.21 10.35
N GLY A 47 -20.14 -14.80 9.24
CA GLY A 47 -20.26 -13.44 8.72
C GLY A 47 -21.67 -13.12 8.21
N ASN A 48 -22.08 -11.87 8.38
CA ASN A 48 -23.28 -11.35 7.73
C ASN A 48 -23.03 -11.08 6.23
N ARG A 49 -24.10 -10.77 5.48
CA ARG A 49 -24.02 -10.50 4.04
C ARG A 49 -22.96 -9.46 3.70
N THR A 50 -22.91 -8.35 4.43
CA THR A 50 -21.94 -7.26 4.22
C THR A 50 -20.49 -7.75 4.38
N THR A 51 -20.18 -8.48 5.45
CA THR A 51 -18.83 -9.02 5.67
C THR A 51 -18.42 -10.04 4.63
N ARG A 52 -19.34 -10.91 4.19
CA ARG A 52 -19.09 -11.89 3.14
C ARG A 52 -18.89 -11.24 1.77
N SER A 53 -19.68 -10.23 1.43
CA SER A 53 -19.49 -9.43 0.21
C SER A 53 -18.16 -8.68 0.24
N GLY A 54 -17.77 -8.13 1.39
CA GLY A 54 -16.46 -7.52 1.60
C GLY A 54 -15.31 -8.50 1.37
N LEU A 55 -15.41 -9.71 1.92
CA LEU A 55 -14.43 -10.76 1.71
C LEU A 55 -14.38 -11.20 0.24
N ALA A 56 -15.52 -11.43 -0.40
CA ALA A 56 -15.58 -11.81 -1.80
C ALA A 56 -14.96 -10.74 -2.71
N TRP A 57 -15.29 -9.47 -2.49
CA TRP A 57 -14.70 -8.35 -3.23
C TRP A 57 -13.19 -8.27 -3.00
N MET A 58 -12.75 -8.37 -1.75
CA MET A 58 -11.33 -8.35 -1.40
C MET A 58 -10.57 -9.47 -2.12
N LEU A 59 -11.05 -10.71 -2.05
CA LEU A 59 -10.40 -11.85 -2.71
C LEU A 59 -10.44 -11.74 -4.24
N LEU A 60 -11.60 -11.37 -4.82
CA LEU A 60 -11.78 -11.24 -6.27
C LEU A 60 -10.84 -10.18 -6.86
N THR A 61 -10.80 -9.01 -6.22
CA THR A 61 -9.95 -7.91 -6.67
C THR A 61 -8.46 -8.19 -6.47
N MET A 62 -8.11 -9.18 -5.64
CA MET A 62 -6.73 -9.64 -5.45
C MET A 62 -6.19 -10.53 -6.56
N ILE A 63 -7.06 -11.31 -7.20
CA ILE A 63 -6.68 -12.32 -8.21
C ILE A 63 -5.66 -11.80 -9.25
N PRO A 64 -5.80 -10.60 -9.86
CA PRO A 64 -4.93 -10.17 -10.95
C PRO A 64 -3.45 -10.01 -10.55
N TYR A 65 -3.15 -9.78 -9.27
CA TYR A 65 -1.80 -9.49 -8.79
C TYR A 65 -1.28 -10.52 -7.78
N LEU A 66 -2.03 -11.60 -7.52
CA LEU A 66 -1.53 -12.74 -6.71
C LEU A 66 -0.31 -13.42 -7.34
N SER A 67 -0.22 -13.39 -8.67
CA SER A 67 0.90 -14.03 -9.39
C SER A 67 2.15 -13.16 -9.45
N PHE A 68 2.11 -11.92 -8.96
CA PHE A 68 3.26 -11.02 -9.04
C PHE A 68 4.37 -11.47 -8.08
N THR A 69 5.60 -11.46 -8.57
CA THR A 69 6.79 -11.85 -7.79
C THR A 69 7.53 -10.66 -7.16
N TRP A 70 7.15 -9.42 -7.51
CA TRP A 70 7.77 -8.21 -6.96
C TRP A 70 7.09 -7.74 -5.66
N GLY A 71 7.76 -6.83 -4.93
CA GLY A 71 7.34 -6.35 -3.62
C GLY A 71 6.41 -5.14 -3.54
N ASN A 72 6.00 -4.45 -4.63
CA ASN A 72 5.03 -3.33 -4.52
C ASN A 72 3.59 -3.80 -4.36
N VAL A 73 3.37 -4.56 -3.29
CA VAL A 73 2.07 -4.96 -2.76
C VAL A 73 1.18 -3.72 -2.54
N GLY A 74 1.75 -2.59 -2.10
CA GLY A 74 0.99 -1.38 -1.78
C GLY A 74 0.26 -0.71 -2.96
N ARG A 75 0.74 -0.86 -4.20
CA ARG A 75 0.11 -0.16 -5.35
C ARG A 75 -1.25 -0.73 -5.72
N TYR A 76 -1.50 -2.00 -5.39
CA TYR A 76 -2.70 -2.72 -5.79
C TYR A 76 -3.72 -2.90 -4.66
N THR A 77 -3.42 -2.39 -3.46
CA THR A 77 -4.27 -2.59 -2.27
C THR A 77 -5.50 -1.67 -2.22
N TYR A 78 -5.65 -0.69 -3.12
CA TYR A 78 -6.77 0.25 -3.07
C TYR A 78 -8.14 -0.42 -3.31
N LEU A 79 -8.22 -1.36 -4.26
CA LEU A 79 -9.43 -2.15 -4.52
C LEU A 79 -9.81 -3.09 -3.36
N PRO A 80 -8.88 -3.95 -2.85
CA PRO A 80 -9.21 -4.83 -1.75
C PRO A 80 -9.41 -4.09 -0.42
N ALA A 81 -8.85 -2.88 -0.26
CA ALA A 81 -9.14 -2.00 0.88
C ALA A 81 -10.63 -1.63 0.98
N MET A 82 -11.35 -1.51 -0.15
CA MET A 82 -12.81 -1.29 -0.12
C MET A 82 -13.53 -2.50 0.48
N GLY A 83 -13.14 -3.71 0.08
CA GLY A 83 -13.68 -4.95 0.65
C GLY A 83 -13.38 -5.09 2.13
N PHE A 84 -12.16 -4.73 2.53
CA PHE A 84 -11.76 -4.66 3.94
C PHE A 84 -12.60 -3.64 4.74
N ALA A 85 -12.89 -2.47 4.19
CA ALA A 85 -13.77 -1.48 4.82
C ALA A 85 -15.20 -2.00 5.01
N TRP A 86 -15.74 -2.77 4.05
CA TRP A 86 -17.03 -3.45 4.21
C TRP A 86 -16.99 -4.51 5.31
N ILE A 87 -15.90 -5.28 5.43
CA ILE A 87 -15.73 -6.25 6.52
C ILE A 87 -15.76 -5.54 7.87
N LEU A 88 -14.99 -4.47 8.05
CA LEU A 88 -14.97 -3.69 9.30
C LEU A 88 -16.35 -3.12 9.64
N THR A 89 -17.01 -2.49 8.66
CA THR A 89 -18.34 -1.90 8.83
C THR A 89 -19.37 -2.96 9.21
N GLY A 90 -19.42 -4.07 8.46
CA GLY A 90 -20.33 -5.18 8.73
C GLY A 90 -20.09 -5.80 10.11
N THR A 91 -18.84 -5.86 10.57
CA THR A 91 -18.47 -6.40 11.88
C THR A 91 -18.92 -5.46 13.01
N ILE A 92 -18.70 -4.16 12.87
CA ILE A 92 -19.14 -3.14 13.84
C ILE A 92 -20.67 -3.13 13.96
N LEU A 93 -21.39 -3.21 12.83
CA LEU A 93 -22.85 -3.26 12.83
C LEU A 93 -23.38 -4.54 13.49
N ALA A 94 -22.81 -5.70 13.18
CA ALA A 94 -23.20 -6.96 13.83
C ALA A 94 -22.91 -6.93 15.34
N ALA A 95 -21.78 -6.34 15.75
CA ALA A 95 -21.45 -6.17 17.17
C ALA A 95 -22.47 -5.23 17.86
N ARG A 96 -22.85 -4.12 17.21
CA ARG A 96 -23.87 -3.19 17.72
C ARG A 96 -25.21 -3.91 17.94
N GLU A 97 -25.67 -4.68 16.96
CA GLU A 97 -26.93 -5.43 17.06
C GLU A 97 -26.89 -6.45 18.19
N ARG A 98 -25.80 -7.21 18.31
CA ARG A 98 -25.59 -8.15 19.43
C ARG A 98 -25.58 -7.45 20.79
N LEU A 99 -24.92 -6.31 20.90
CA LEU A 99 -24.87 -5.52 22.14
C LEU A 99 -26.24 -4.92 22.48
N ALA A 100 -27.02 -4.50 21.48
CA ALA A 100 -28.35 -3.93 21.68
C ALA A 100 -29.37 -4.93 22.26
N PHE A 101 -29.12 -6.24 22.19
CA PHE A 101 -29.92 -7.24 22.91
C PHE A 101 -29.68 -7.24 24.42
N ARG A 102 -28.52 -6.74 24.88
CA ARG A 102 -28.13 -6.74 26.31
C ARG A 102 -28.05 -5.34 26.91
N LEU A 103 -27.91 -4.32 26.09
CA LEU A 103 -27.70 -2.92 26.46
C LEU A 103 -28.72 -2.03 25.76
N SER A 104 -28.90 -0.81 26.25
CA SER A 104 -29.73 0.17 25.54
C SER A 104 -29.15 0.48 24.15
N ARG A 105 -30.04 0.76 23.19
CA ARG A 105 -29.66 1.08 21.80
C ARG A 105 -28.69 2.26 21.71
N ARG A 106 -28.82 3.25 22.62
CA ARG A 106 -27.91 4.40 22.71
C ARG A 106 -26.51 3.97 23.11
N VAL A 107 -26.38 3.15 24.16
CA VAL A 107 -25.08 2.65 24.63
C VAL A 107 -24.40 1.79 23.56
N ALA A 108 -25.13 0.87 22.93
CA ALA A 108 -24.59 0.06 21.84
C ALA A 108 -24.09 0.91 20.66
N MET A 109 -24.82 1.98 20.31
CA MET A 109 -24.41 2.92 19.27
C MET A 109 -23.15 3.70 19.67
N THR A 110 -23.06 4.20 20.90
CA THR A 110 -21.87 4.90 21.40
C THR A 110 -20.63 4.00 21.34
N ILE A 111 -20.75 2.74 21.75
CA ILE A 111 -19.65 1.76 21.67
C ILE A 111 -19.22 1.56 20.21
N ALA A 112 -20.18 1.33 19.29
CA ALA A 112 -19.89 1.15 17.87
C ALA A 112 -19.19 2.36 17.25
N CYS A 113 -19.67 3.58 17.53
CA CYS A 113 -19.03 4.83 17.10
C CYS A 113 -17.64 4.99 17.68
N THR A 114 -17.45 4.66 18.96
CA THR A 114 -16.13 4.72 19.62
C THR A 114 -15.15 3.78 18.94
N ILE A 115 -15.54 2.53 18.68
CA ILE A 115 -14.71 1.56 17.94
C ILE A 115 -14.35 2.10 16.55
N PHE A 116 -15.33 2.64 15.82
CA PHE A 116 -15.09 3.23 14.50
C PHE A 116 -14.07 4.37 14.54
N VAL A 117 -14.22 5.31 15.49
CA VAL A 117 -13.29 6.44 15.66
C VAL A 117 -11.88 5.95 16.01
N LEU A 118 -11.76 4.97 16.92
CA LEU A 118 -10.47 4.40 17.28
C LEU A 118 -9.78 3.72 16.09
N LEU A 119 -10.53 2.99 15.26
CA LEU A 119 -10.00 2.40 14.03
C LEU A 119 -9.56 3.50 13.04
N ALA A 120 -10.38 4.53 12.83
CA ALA A 120 -10.04 5.65 11.96
C ALA A 120 -8.75 6.36 12.41
N ILE A 121 -8.60 6.63 13.71
CA ILE A 121 -7.37 7.21 14.28
C ILE A 121 -6.17 6.29 14.06
N ARG A 122 -6.31 4.98 14.31
CA ARG A 122 -5.24 4.00 14.09
C ARG A 122 -4.77 4.01 12.63
N PHE A 123 -5.69 3.95 11.68
CA PHE A 123 -5.36 3.96 10.26
C PHE A 123 -4.78 5.31 9.82
N ALA A 124 -5.30 6.43 10.33
CA ALA A 124 -4.74 7.76 10.05
C ALA A 124 -3.29 7.90 10.56
N ALA A 125 -3.01 7.43 11.77
CA ALA A 125 -1.66 7.43 12.34
C ALA A 125 -0.69 6.57 11.52
N PHE A 126 -1.13 5.39 11.09
CA PHE A 126 -0.36 4.53 10.20
C PHE A 126 -0.09 5.22 8.84
N SER A 127 -1.13 5.73 8.19
CA SER A 127 -1.00 6.44 6.90
C SER A 127 -0.04 7.61 6.99
N ARG A 128 -0.11 8.41 8.07
CA ARG A 128 0.82 9.50 8.32
C ARG A 128 2.26 9.00 8.42
N SER A 129 2.50 7.92 9.18
CA SER A 129 3.84 7.34 9.30
C SER A 129 4.36 6.79 7.97
N ALA A 130 3.51 6.14 7.19
CA ALA A 130 3.86 5.60 5.89
C ALA A 130 4.21 6.72 4.89
N ILE A 131 3.39 7.78 4.84
CA ILE A 131 3.66 8.96 4.00
C ILE A 131 4.98 9.62 4.41
N HIS A 132 5.25 9.81 5.69
CA HIS A 132 6.53 10.38 6.13
C HIS A 132 7.73 9.50 5.77
N ALA A 133 7.59 8.17 5.86
CA ALA A 133 8.65 7.26 5.43
C ALA A 133 8.92 7.40 3.93
N GLU A 134 7.86 7.44 3.12
CA GLU A 134 7.95 7.60 1.67
C GLU A 134 8.55 8.95 1.27
N VAL A 135 8.12 10.04 1.92
CA VAL A 135 8.65 11.39 1.68
C VAL A 135 10.15 11.45 2.01
N ARG A 136 10.57 10.88 3.15
CA ARG A 136 12.00 10.82 3.52
C ARG A 136 12.83 10.03 2.50
N TRP A 137 12.28 8.93 1.97
CA TRP A 137 12.95 8.19 0.92
C TRP A 137 13.07 9.04 -0.37
N MET A 138 12.00 9.73 -0.77
CA MET A 138 12.01 10.65 -1.92
C MET A 138 12.92 11.88 -1.73
N GLU A 139 13.17 12.32 -0.49
CA GLU A 139 14.04 13.46 -0.20
C GLU A 139 15.48 13.24 -0.71
N ALA A 140 16.00 12.02 -0.66
CA ALA A 140 17.32 11.69 -1.21
C ALA A 140 17.37 11.92 -2.73
N TYR A 141 16.33 11.47 -3.45
CA TYR A 141 16.19 11.68 -4.89
C TYR A 141 16.01 13.17 -5.24
N ARG A 142 15.20 13.90 -4.46
CA ARG A 142 15.04 15.36 -4.62
C ARG A 142 16.33 16.12 -4.35
N GLY A 143 17.11 15.70 -3.35
CA GLY A 143 18.42 16.28 -3.05
C GLY A 143 19.38 16.06 -4.21
N TYR A 144 19.42 14.84 -4.75
CA TYR A 144 20.21 14.50 -5.93
C TYR A 144 19.80 15.34 -7.16
N ALA A 145 18.50 15.38 -7.46
CA ALA A 145 17.97 16.16 -8.58
C ALA A 145 18.32 17.65 -8.45
N ARG A 146 18.19 18.24 -7.24
CA ARG A 146 18.59 19.62 -6.98
C ARG A 146 20.08 19.86 -7.14
N ALA A 147 20.93 18.92 -6.71
CA ALA A 147 22.38 19.01 -6.92
C ALA A 147 22.74 18.99 -8.41
N VAL A 148 22.09 18.13 -9.20
CA VAL A 148 22.25 18.10 -10.65
C VAL A 148 21.77 19.41 -11.28
N MET A 149 20.58 19.90 -10.92
CA MET A 149 20.00 21.12 -11.51
C MET A 149 20.77 22.40 -11.16
N SER A 150 21.48 22.41 -10.03
CA SER A 150 22.34 23.54 -9.63
C SER A 150 23.75 23.48 -10.25
N ALA A 151 24.10 22.37 -10.91
CA ALA A 151 25.37 22.26 -11.61
C ALA A 151 25.37 23.15 -12.87
N PRO A 152 26.48 23.86 -13.18
CA PRO A 152 26.58 24.70 -14.38
C PRO A 152 26.36 23.94 -15.71
N THR A 153 26.52 22.62 -15.68
CA THR A 153 26.33 21.71 -16.82
C THR A 153 24.86 21.40 -17.10
N PHE A 154 23.94 21.70 -16.19
CA PHE A 154 22.53 21.48 -16.38
C PHE A 154 21.92 22.55 -17.28
N ARG A 155 21.55 22.16 -18.51
CA ARG A 155 20.87 23.02 -19.49
C ARG A 155 19.62 22.32 -20.04
N PRO A 156 18.43 22.55 -19.46
CA PRO A 156 17.22 21.82 -19.84
C PRO A 156 16.70 22.19 -21.23
N GLU A 157 17.05 23.37 -21.73
CA GLU A 157 16.68 23.88 -23.07
C GLU A 157 17.17 22.99 -24.22
N ASN A 158 18.26 22.24 -24.00
CA ASN A 158 18.82 21.32 -24.99
C ASN A 158 18.03 20.01 -25.11
N GLY A 159 16.96 19.84 -24.32
CA GLY A 159 16.12 18.64 -24.31
C GLY A 159 16.80 17.39 -23.74
N ALA A 160 18.11 17.41 -23.51
CA ALA A 160 18.86 16.31 -22.94
C ALA A 160 19.90 16.80 -21.93
N VAL A 161 20.05 16.07 -20.82
CA VAL A 161 21.03 16.35 -19.78
C VAL A 161 21.82 15.08 -19.51
N VAL A 162 23.15 15.24 -19.48
CA VAL A 162 24.07 14.18 -19.09
C VAL A 162 24.35 14.32 -17.59
N VAL A 163 24.08 13.27 -16.83
CA VAL A 163 24.24 13.25 -15.37
C VAL A 163 25.21 12.17 -14.96
N ARG A 164 25.96 12.41 -13.88
CA ARG A 164 26.76 11.36 -13.24
C ARG A 164 25.81 10.28 -12.70
N PRO A 165 26.22 9.00 -12.61
CA PRO A 165 25.48 8.03 -11.81
C PRO A 165 25.48 8.45 -10.33
N PRO A 166 24.39 8.23 -9.59
CA PRO A 166 24.36 8.47 -8.15
C PRO A 166 25.34 7.56 -7.42
N ASP A 167 26.18 8.16 -6.56
CA ASP A 167 27.13 7.44 -5.73
C ASP A 167 26.43 7.00 -4.42
N GLY A 168 25.72 5.87 -4.43
CA GLY A 168 25.14 5.27 -3.22
C GLY A 168 23.87 4.45 -3.44
N VAL A 169 23.57 3.56 -2.48
CA VAL A 169 22.41 2.64 -2.53
C VAL A 169 21.06 3.33 -2.32
N THR A 170 21.03 4.59 -1.89
CA THR A 170 19.79 5.33 -1.57
C THR A 170 19.14 6.00 -2.78
N VAL A 171 19.88 6.21 -3.87
CA VAL A 171 19.38 6.84 -5.09
C VAL A 171 19.64 5.87 -6.24
N GLU A 172 18.60 5.16 -6.64
CA GLU A 172 18.71 4.18 -7.72
C GLU A 172 18.64 4.86 -9.08
N ARG A 173 19.51 4.43 -10.00
CA ARG A 173 19.67 5.00 -11.34
C ARG A 173 18.34 5.07 -12.11
N GLU A 174 17.47 4.07 -11.94
CA GLU A 174 16.20 3.97 -12.67
C GLU A 174 15.20 5.09 -12.34
N TYR A 175 15.26 5.68 -11.14
CA TYR A 175 14.33 6.75 -10.72
C TYR A 175 14.89 8.16 -10.92
N VAL A 176 16.19 8.31 -11.23
CA VAL A 176 16.83 9.62 -11.44
C VAL A 176 16.20 10.36 -12.62
N GLY A 177 15.97 9.67 -13.75
CA GLY A 177 15.38 10.29 -14.95
C GLY A 177 13.99 10.88 -14.69
N PRO A 178 13.02 10.08 -14.23
CA PRO A 178 11.70 10.57 -13.86
C PRO A 178 11.73 11.67 -12.80
N MET A 179 12.61 11.57 -11.80
CA MET A 179 12.74 12.62 -10.78
C MET A 179 13.23 13.95 -11.35
N LEU A 180 14.23 13.93 -12.24
CA LEU A 180 14.71 15.14 -12.91
C LEU A 180 13.65 15.76 -13.82
N GLN A 181 12.92 14.95 -14.57
CA GLN A 181 11.79 15.42 -15.39
C GLN A 181 10.72 16.11 -14.52
N TRP A 182 10.41 15.52 -13.37
CA TRP A 182 9.44 16.06 -12.41
C TRP A 182 9.90 17.40 -11.83
N GLU A 183 11.11 17.45 -11.27
CA GLU A 183 11.65 18.64 -10.60
C GLU A 183 11.94 19.78 -11.59
N ALA A 184 12.44 19.46 -12.79
CA ALA A 184 12.65 20.42 -13.86
C ALA A 184 11.36 20.80 -14.62
N ARG A 185 10.21 20.21 -14.24
CA ARG A 185 8.90 20.39 -14.90
C ARG A 185 8.95 20.22 -16.43
N THR A 186 9.83 19.33 -16.89
CA THR A 186 10.12 19.11 -18.32
C THR A 186 9.96 17.62 -18.61
N PRO A 187 8.75 17.14 -18.97
CA PRO A 187 8.49 15.72 -19.18
C PRO A 187 9.30 15.13 -20.34
N ALA A 188 9.63 15.97 -21.32
CA ALA A 188 10.41 15.59 -22.50
C ALA A 188 11.93 15.54 -22.26
N LEU A 189 12.40 15.86 -21.04
CA LEU A 189 13.83 15.88 -20.72
C LEU A 189 14.43 14.47 -20.83
N ALA A 190 15.33 14.28 -21.79
CA ALA A 190 16.09 13.06 -21.94
C ALA A 190 17.27 13.04 -20.97
N VAL A 191 17.28 12.09 -20.04
CA VAL A 191 18.38 11.94 -19.07
C VAL A 191 19.32 10.84 -19.56
N ARG A 192 20.58 11.20 -19.80
CA ARG A 192 21.66 10.27 -20.15
C ARG A 192 22.64 10.21 -19.00
N PHE A 193 23.18 9.04 -18.73
CA PHE A 193 24.22 8.90 -17.71
C PHE A 193 25.58 8.98 -18.38
N MET A 194 26.57 9.59 -17.71
CA MET A 194 27.96 9.46 -18.13
C MET A 194 28.34 7.98 -18.05
N ASP A 195 28.80 7.41 -19.16
CA ASP A 195 29.45 6.11 -19.14
C ASP A 195 30.74 6.24 -18.33
N GLN A 196 30.98 5.27 -17.43
CA GLN A 196 32.22 5.19 -16.65
C GLN A 196 33.38 4.74 -17.51
#